data_AF-A0A8T5UMW7-F1
#
_entry.id   AF-A0A8T5UMW7-F1
#
_cell.length_a   1.000
_cell.length_b   1.000
_cell.length_c   1.000
_cell.angle_alpha   90.00
_cell.angle_beta   90.00
_cell.angle_gamma   90.00
#
_symmetry.space_group_name_H-M   'P 1'
#
loop_
_entity.id
_entity.type
_entity.pdbx_description
1 polymer ?
#
loop_
_entity_poly.entity_id
_entity_poly.type
_entity_poly.pdbx_seq_one_letter_code
_entity_poly.pdbx_strand_id
1 'polypeptide(L)'
;MADLLKSGHKMLSLSCPICNNPIFQNKEGTAFCAICNRKVQLVDNNSNKKDVESKPTVNNQIEIKNLESNIISVLIEKINWIVHKLENETQLHIINEHLELILNLLNVIEKLKRFKLE
;
A
#
# COMPACT_ATOMS: atom_id res chain seq x y z
N MET A 1 -6.52 9.91 -14.44
CA MET A 1 -7.71 9.03 -14.53
C MET A 1 -8.37 9.10 -15.91
N ALA A 2 -8.57 10.28 -16.51
CA ALA A 2 -9.11 10.39 -17.88
C ALA A 2 -8.29 9.62 -18.93
N ASP A 3 -6.97 9.52 -18.76
CA ASP A 3 -6.10 8.76 -19.67
C ASP A 3 -6.36 7.25 -19.64
N LEU A 4 -6.84 6.71 -18.51
CA LEU A 4 -7.21 5.30 -18.39
C LEU A 4 -8.46 4.99 -19.22
N LEU A 5 -9.46 5.89 -19.17
CA LEU A 5 -10.66 5.78 -20.00
C LEU A 5 -10.30 5.91 -21.49
N LYS A 6 -9.43 6.85 -21.85
CA LYS A 6 -8.94 7.02 -23.24
C LYS A 6 -8.16 5.81 -23.75
N SER A 7 -7.39 5.13 -22.90
CA SER A 7 -6.67 3.90 -23.25
C SER A 7 -7.58 2.66 -23.30
N GLY A 8 -8.88 2.81 -23.01
CA GLY A 8 -9.90 1.77 -23.12
C GLY A 8 -10.08 0.94 -21.85
N HIS A 9 -9.70 1.47 -20.69
CA HIS A 9 -10.02 0.86 -19.39
C HIS A 9 -11.44 1.23 -18.97
N LYS A 10 -12.14 0.30 -18.34
CA LYS A 10 -13.53 0.47 -17.87
C LYS A 10 -13.54 0.83 -16.39
N MET A 11 -14.20 1.91 -16.01
CA MET A 11 -14.44 2.21 -14.59
C MET A 11 -15.59 1.34 -14.06
N LEU A 12 -15.39 0.67 -12.94
CA LEU A 12 -16.39 -0.13 -12.25
C LEU A 12 -17.17 0.72 -11.24
N SER A 13 -18.38 0.30 -10.88
CA SER A 13 -19.21 0.95 -9.86
C SER A 13 -18.75 0.67 -8.42
N LEU A 14 -17.52 0.19 -8.26
CA LEU A 14 -16.94 -0.22 -6.99
C LEU A 14 -15.75 0.69 -6.66
N SER A 15 -15.65 1.05 -5.38
CA SER A 15 -14.57 1.88 -4.86
C SER A 15 -13.56 1.04 -4.09
N CYS A 16 -12.29 1.42 -4.17
CA CYS A 16 -11.23 0.78 -3.39
C CYS A 16 -11.44 1.05 -1.89
N PRO A 17 -11.46 0.04 -1.02
CA PRO A 17 -11.72 0.21 0.41
C PRO A 17 -10.60 0.93 1.17
N ILE A 18 -9.44 1.14 0.54
CA ILE A 18 -8.25 1.73 1.16
C ILE A 18 -8.15 3.24 0.87
N CYS A 19 -8.45 3.64 -0.36
CA CYS A 19 -8.30 5.03 -0.82
C CYS A 19 -9.60 5.67 -1.31
N ASN A 20 -10.73 4.96 -1.26
CA ASN A 20 -12.04 5.36 -1.77
C ASN A 20 -12.08 5.78 -3.26
N ASN A 21 -11.01 5.50 -4.01
CA ASN A 21 -10.97 5.81 -5.43
C ASN A 21 -11.65 4.71 -6.28
N PRO A 22 -12.27 5.04 -7.42
CA PRO A 22 -12.89 4.05 -8.29
C PRO A 22 -11.91 2.99 -8.79
N ILE A 23 -12.42 1.76 -8.91
CA ILE A 23 -11.70 0.64 -9.50
C ILE A 23 -11.85 0.70 -11.02
N PHE A 24 -10.76 0.44 -11.72
CA PHE A 24 -10.69 0.35 -13.18
C PHE A 24 -10.45 -1.10 -13.60
N GLN A 25 -10.93 -1.48 -14.77
CA GLN A 25 -10.72 -2.79 -15.37
C GLN A 25 -9.95 -2.60 -16.68
N ASN A 26 -8.88 -3.37 -16.87
CA ASN A 26 -8.16 -3.40 -18.13
C ASN A 26 -8.88 -4.25 -19.18
N LYS A 27 -8.42 -4.18 -20.44
CA LYS A 27 -9.00 -4.93 -21.57
C LYS A 27 -8.91 -6.45 -21.38
N GLU A 28 -7.98 -6.91 -20.55
CA GLU A 28 -7.79 -8.33 -20.21
C GLU A 28 -8.73 -8.80 -19.08
N GLY A 29 -9.59 -7.92 -18.57
CA GLY A 29 -10.57 -8.23 -17.53
C GLY A 29 -10.06 -8.12 -16.10
N THR A 30 -8.80 -7.74 -15.88
CA THR A 30 -8.21 -7.53 -14.55
C THR A 30 -8.68 -6.20 -13.97
N ALA A 31 -9.35 -6.24 -12.81
CA ALA A 31 -9.70 -5.06 -12.04
C ALA A 31 -8.52 -4.58 -11.19
N PHE A 32 -8.32 -3.27 -11.09
CA PHE A 32 -7.24 -2.64 -10.34
C PHE A 32 -7.59 -1.21 -9.90
N CYS A 33 -6.96 -0.73 -8.82
CA CYS A 33 -7.07 0.66 -8.40
C CYS A 33 -5.96 1.50 -9.04
N ALA A 34 -6.33 2.59 -9.72
CA ALA A 34 -5.38 3.50 -10.36
C ALA A 34 -4.48 4.28 -9.39
N ILE A 35 -4.91 4.44 -8.13
CA ILE A 35 -4.17 5.18 -7.10
C ILE A 35 -3.25 4.24 -6.32
N CYS A 36 -3.77 3.11 -5.85
CA CYS A 36 -2.97 2.15 -5.08
C CYS A 36 -2.12 1.23 -5.97
N ASN A 37 -2.35 1.21 -7.28
CA ASN A 37 -1.77 0.30 -8.26
C ASN A 37 -1.91 -1.20 -7.86
N ARG A 38 -3.00 -1.54 -7.17
CA ARG A 38 -3.30 -2.90 -6.68
C ARG A 38 -4.37 -3.56 -7.54
N LYS A 39 -4.17 -4.84 -7.85
CA LYS A 39 -5.20 -5.69 -8.48
C LYS A 39 -6.30 -5.99 -7.46
N VAL A 40 -7.55 -5.93 -7.90
CA VAL A 40 -8.74 -6.20 -7.09
C VAL A 40 -9.44 -7.42 -7.68
N GLN A 41 -9.62 -8.46 -6.87
CA GLN A 41 -10.40 -9.63 -7.27
C GLN A 41 -11.86 -9.39 -6.87
N LEU A 42 -12.74 -9.34 -7.87
CA LEU A 42 -14.17 -9.19 -7.66
C LEU A 42 -14.76 -10.57 -7.38
N VAL A 43 -15.30 -10.76 -6.18
CA VAL A 43 -16.00 -12.00 -5.82
C VAL A 43 -17.49 -11.76 -6.03
N ASP A 44 -18.01 -12.16 -7.18
CA ASP A 44 -19.45 -12.15 -7.45
C ASP A 44 -20.08 -13.37 -6.77
N ASN A 45 -20.93 -13.13 -5.76
CA ASN A 45 -21.59 -14.18 -4.98
C ASN A 45 -22.67 -14.97 -5.77
N ASN A 46 -22.77 -14.85 -7.10
CA ASN A 46 -23.96 -15.29 -7.84
C ASN A 46 -23.77 -15.99 -9.18
N SER A 47 -22.60 -16.51 -9.56
CA SER A 47 -22.52 -17.36 -10.76
C SER A 47 -21.43 -18.42 -10.72
N ASN A 48 -21.90 -19.65 -10.49
CA ASN A 48 -21.46 -20.90 -11.09
C ASN A 48 -19.95 -21.18 -11.21
N LYS A 49 -19.52 -22.04 -10.27
CA LYS A 49 -18.48 -23.06 -10.41
C LYS A 49 -18.18 -23.40 -11.89
N LYS A 50 -16.98 -23.08 -12.35
CA LYS A 50 -16.16 -23.92 -13.22
C LYS A 50 -14.69 -23.47 -13.14
N ASP A 51 -13.94 -24.32 -12.44
CA ASP A 51 -12.56 -24.68 -12.74
C ASP A 51 -11.50 -23.57 -12.72
N VAL A 52 -11.05 -23.20 -11.52
CA VAL A 52 -9.61 -23.21 -11.25
C VAL A 52 -9.42 -23.80 -9.85
N GLU A 53 -8.89 -25.01 -9.81
CA GLU A 53 -8.29 -25.60 -8.62
C GLU A 53 -7.25 -24.63 -8.05
N SER A 54 -7.58 -23.99 -6.93
CA SER A 54 -6.59 -23.49 -5.99
C SER A 54 -7.24 -23.57 -4.63
N LYS A 55 -6.92 -24.65 -3.94
CA LYS A 55 -7.38 -25.03 -2.61
C LYS A 55 -7.46 -23.82 -1.66
N PRO A 56 -8.50 -23.74 -0.82
CA PRO A 56 -8.58 -22.73 0.22
C PRO A 56 -7.66 -23.17 1.35
N THR A 57 -6.39 -22.82 1.26
CA THR A 57 -5.46 -23.03 2.36
C THR A 57 -4.82 -21.70 2.71
N VAL A 58 -5.39 -21.08 3.73
CA VAL A 58 -4.68 -20.35 4.79
C VAL A 58 -3.53 -19.47 4.31
N ASN A 59 -3.79 -18.18 4.10
CA ASN A 59 -2.71 -17.21 3.83
C ASN A 59 -2.90 -15.87 4.56
N ASN A 60 -3.45 -15.88 5.78
CA ASN A 60 -3.35 -14.70 6.68
C ASN A 60 -1.87 -14.30 6.93
N GLN A 61 -0.93 -15.25 6.80
CA GLN A 61 0.51 -14.98 6.99
C GLN A 61 1.16 -14.25 5.79
N ILE A 62 0.60 -14.37 4.57
CA ILE A 62 1.15 -13.73 3.37
C ILE A 62 0.64 -12.29 3.25
N GLU A 63 -0.60 -12.01 3.64
CA GLU A 63 -1.13 -10.64 3.68
C GLU A 63 -0.48 -9.77 4.77
N ILE A 64 -0.21 -10.34 5.95
CA ILE A 64 0.46 -9.62 7.04
C ILE A 64 1.91 -9.26 6.66
N LYS A 65 2.68 -10.21 6.12
CA LYS A 65 4.06 -9.94 5.66
C LYS A 65 4.12 -8.83 4.60
N ASN A 66 3.14 -8.80 3.68
CA ASN A 66 3.06 -7.76 2.67
C ASN A 66 2.67 -6.39 3.26
N LEU A 67 1.74 -6.35 4.21
CA LEU A 67 1.36 -5.09 4.88
C LEU A 67 2.50 -4.53 5.73
N GLU A 68 3.19 -5.38 6.48
CA GLU A 68 4.36 -5.00 7.29
C GLU A 68 5.51 -4.47 6.43
N SER A 69 5.82 -5.16 5.32
CA SER A 69 6.85 -4.71 4.39
C SER A 69 6.49 -3.36 3.75
N ASN A 70 5.19 -3.11 3.51
CA ASN A 70 4.71 -1.83 3.00
C ASN A 70 4.78 -0.71 4.05
N ILE A 71 4.50 -1.02 5.33
CA ILE A 71 4.61 -0.03 6.41
C ILE A 71 6.08 0.33 6.64
N ILE A 72 6.97 -0.66 6.68
CA ILE A 72 8.41 -0.43 6.85
C ILE A 72 8.97 0.37 5.69
N SER A 73 8.59 0.08 4.44
CA SER A 73 9.05 0.86 3.29
C SER A 73 8.58 2.31 3.35
N VAL A 74 7.31 2.56 3.70
CA VAL A 74 6.78 3.92 3.88
C VAL A 74 7.50 4.67 5.00
N LEU A 75 7.81 4.01 6.11
CA LEU A 75 8.56 4.63 7.21
C LEU A 75 9.98 4.99 6.79
N ILE A 76 10.67 4.13 6.03
CA ILE A 76 12.02 4.40 5.50
C ILE A 76 11.98 5.58 4.52
N GLU A 77 11.03 5.59 3.58
CA GLU A 77 10.82 6.71 2.67
C GLU A 77 10.60 8.03 3.43
N LYS A 78 9.83 7.97 4.53
CA LYS A 78 9.58 9.16 5.36
C LYS A 78 10.85 9.63 6.09
N ILE A 79 11.68 8.71 6.59
CA ILE A 79 12.98 9.05 7.19
C ILE A 79 13.87 9.72 6.14
N ASN A 80 13.99 9.16 4.94
CA ASN A 80 14.78 9.76 3.85
C ASN A 80 14.28 11.17 3.49
N TRP A 81 12.97 11.38 3.46
CA TRP A 81 12.39 12.70 3.22
C TRP A 81 12.75 13.72 4.32
N ILE A 82 12.75 13.31 5.59
CA ILE A 82 13.17 14.18 6.70
C ILE A 82 14.66 14.47 6.59
N VAL A 83 15.50 13.46 6.30
CA VAL A 83 16.96 13.63 6.11
C VAL A 83 17.27 14.64 5.00
N HIS A 84 16.60 14.56 3.85
CA HIS A 84 16.76 15.55 2.78
C HIS A 84 16.34 16.96 3.18
N LYS A 85 15.36 17.10 4.08
CA LYS A 85 15.00 18.41 4.63
C LYS A 85 16.08 18.97 5.55
N LEU A 86 16.73 18.12 6.36
CA LEU A 86 17.85 18.55 7.21
C LEU A 86 19.04 19.07 6.40
N GLU A 87 19.29 18.57 5.19
CA GLU A 87 20.45 18.99 4.39
C GLU A 87 20.49 20.50 4.12
N ASN A 88 19.32 21.15 4.05
CA ASN A 88 19.19 22.57 3.75
C ASN A 88 18.68 23.38 4.95
N GLU A 89 18.46 22.73 6.10
CA GLU A 89 17.90 23.38 7.29
C GLU A 89 19.00 24.07 8.08
N THR A 90 18.81 25.35 8.39
CA THR A 90 19.78 26.17 9.14
C THR A 90 19.28 26.55 10.53
N GLN A 91 18.01 26.29 10.82
CA GLN A 91 17.42 26.60 12.12
C GLN A 91 17.60 25.45 13.11
N LEU A 92 18.36 25.70 14.18
CA LEU A 92 18.68 24.73 15.23
C LEU A 92 17.43 24.06 15.85
N HIS A 93 16.35 24.83 16.02
CA HIS A 93 15.11 24.31 16.59
C HIS A 93 14.43 23.29 15.67
N ILE A 94 14.34 23.58 14.37
CA ILE A 94 13.73 22.70 13.37
C ILE A 94 14.58 21.43 13.18
N ILE A 95 15.90 21.57 13.21
CA ILE A 95 16.83 20.43 13.19
C ILE A 95 16.55 19.49 14.37
N ASN A 96 16.40 20.03 15.59
CA ASN A 96 16.09 19.22 16.77
C ASN A 96 14.73 18.52 16.66
N GLU A 97 13.68 19.21 16.19
CA GLU A 97 12.38 18.58 15.98
C GLU A 97 12.46 17.45 14.94
N HIS A 98 13.17 17.66 13.84
CA HIS A 98 13.33 16.64 12.81
C HIS A 98 14.15 15.44 13.29
N LEU A 99 15.19 15.66 14.11
CA LEU A 99 15.94 14.57 14.75
C LEU A 99 15.06 13.76 15.71
N GLU A 100 14.23 14.42 16.52
CA GLU A 100 13.29 13.76 17.42
C GLU A 100 12.26 12.92 16.64
N LEU A 101 11.74 13.46 15.52
CA LEU A 101 10.85 12.73 14.62
C LEU A 101 11.53 11.49 14.03
N ILE A 102 12.80 11.60 13.59
CA ILE A 102 13.56 10.45 13.09
C ILE A 102 13.72 9.39 14.18
N LEU A 103 14.07 9.77 15.40
CA LEU A 103 14.19 8.84 16.53
C LEU A 103 12.86 8.12 16.81
N ASN A 104 11.75 8.84 16.79
CA ASN A 104 10.42 8.26 16.96
C ASN A 104 10.09 7.25 15.85
N LEU A 105 10.41 7.57 14.58
CA LEU A 105 10.20 6.65 13.45
C LEU A 105 11.07 5.40 13.56
N LEU A 106 12.33 5.54 13.95
CA LEU A 106 13.24 4.40 14.18
C LEU A 106 12.74 3.50 15.31
N ASN A 107 12.25 4.08 16.41
CA ASN A 107 11.63 3.33 17.51
C ASN A 107 10.40 2.54 17.06
N VAL A 108 9.57 3.11 16.20
CA VAL A 108 8.42 2.39 15.62
C VAL A 108 8.90 1.21 14.77
N ILE A 109 9.91 1.41 13.92
CA ILE A 109 10.50 0.33 13.11
C ILE A 109 11.08 -0.77 14.02
N GLU A 110 11.77 -0.41 15.10
CA GLU A 110 12.33 -1.38 16.04
C GLU A 110 11.24 -2.21 16.74
N LYS A 111 10.17 -1.56 17.21
CA LYS A 111 9.02 -2.25 17.79
C LYS A 111 8.40 -3.22 16.79
N LEU A 112 8.19 -2.78 15.54
CA LEU A 112 7.67 -3.64 14.47
C LEU A 112 8.59 -4.83 14.17
N LYS A 113 9.92 -4.66 14.26
CA LYS A 113 10.87 -5.77 14.13
C LYS A 113 10.85 -6.74 15.31
N ARG A 114 10.63 -6.24 16.54
CA ARG A 114 10.55 -7.07 17.77
C ARG A 114 9.33 -7.98 17.78
N PHE A 115 8.19 -7.53 17.26
CA PHE A 115 6.99 -8.35 17.06
C PHE A 115 7.20 -9.55 16.12
N LYS A 116 8.34 -9.62 15.42
CA LYS A 116 8.69 -10.71 14.49
C LYS A 116 9.44 -11.88 15.16
N LEU A 117 9.82 -11.74 16.44
CA LEU A 117 10.64 -12.71 17.18
C LEU A 117 9.86 -13.56 18.20
N GLU A 118 8.54 -13.36 18.32
CA GLU A 118 7.60 -14.19 19.10
C GLU A 118 6.68 -14.98 18.17
#